data_AF-A0A7C2H3Z2-F1
#
_entry.id   AF-A0A7C2H3Z2-F1
#
_cell.length_a   1.000
_cell.length_b   1.000
_cell.length_c   1.000
_cell.angle_alpha   90.00
_cell.angle_beta   90.00
_cell.angle_gamma   90.00
#
_symmetry.space_group_name_H-M   'P 1'
#
loop_
_entity.id
_entity.type
_entity.pdbx_description
1 polymer ?
#
loop_
_entity_poly.entity_id
_entity_poly.type
_entity_poly.pdbx_seq_one_letter_code
_entity_poly.pdbx_strand_id
1 'polypeptide(L)'
;MKLPRALEDRLAPAKERVEAFLKSFEWTWTTAVIASVAIWFYLLITAAVIPSFWMYFAEQTLGWGGPTDIEAAIKDLPWGKEVALQVRDAIAMVLTVGPLITLAVVAVVLQNWRRRLRGQTGDVRPTGGYR
;
A
#
# COMPACT_ATOMS: atom_id res chain seq x y z
N MET A 1 3.44 -4.88 20.73
CA MET A 1 3.03 -3.52 21.15
C MET A 1 1.66 -3.66 21.80
N LYS A 2 1.51 -3.40 23.10
CA LYS A 2 0.20 -3.44 23.76
C LYS A 2 -0.50 -2.11 23.51
N LEU A 3 -1.71 -2.12 22.93
CA LEU A 3 -2.45 -0.89 22.74
C LEU A 3 -2.94 -0.38 24.11
N PRO A 4 -3.15 0.94 24.28
CA PRO A 4 -3.83 1.46 25.46
C PRO A 4 -5.21 0.81 25.57
N ARG A 5 -5.63 0.36 26.76
CA ARG A 5 -6.91 -0.35 26.97
C ARG A 5 -8.12 0.40 26.39
N ALA A 6 -8.14 1.73 26.53
CA ALA A 6 -9.19 2.59 25.98
C ALA A 6 -9.29 2.56 24.44
N LEU A 7 -8.19 2.26 23.75
CA LEU A 7 -8.15 2.11 22.29
C LEU A 7 -8.58 0.70 21.88
N GLU A 8 -8.22 -0.31 22.66
CA GLU A 8 -8.70 -1.69 22.47
C GLU A 8 -10.22 -1.76 22.60
N ASP A 9 -10.80 -1.13 23.62
CA ASP A 9 -12.26 -1.11 23.84
C ASP A 9 -13.01 -0.40 22.69
N ARG A 10 -12.40 0.63 22.09
CA ARG A 10 -12.98 1.35 20.94
C ARG A 10 -12.84 0.58 19.63
N LEU A 11 -11.76 -0.19 19.47
CA LEU A 11 -11.47 -0.97 18.28
C LEU A 11 -12.13 -2.35 18.30
N ALA A 12 -12.46 -2.88 19.49
CA ALA A 12 -13.14 -4.15 19.69
C ALA A 12 -14.38 -4.35 18.79
N PRO A 13 -15.36 -3.42 18.73
CA PRO A 13 -16.55 -3.62 17.90
C PRO A 13 -16.23 -3.61 16.40
N ALA A 14 -15.25 -2.82 15.96
CA ALA A 14 -14.84 -2.80 14.56
C ALA A 14 -14.11 -4.10 14.21
N LYS A 15 -13.23 -4.57 15.10
CA LYS A 15 -12.50 -5.82 14.95
C LYS A 15 -13.44 -7.02 14.86
N GLU A 16 -14.42 -7.14 15.75
CA GLU A 16 -15.40 -8.23 15.73
C GLU A 16 -16.18 -8.31 14.42
N ARG A 17 -16.61 -7.15 13.89
CA ARG A 17 -17.30 -7.08 12.58
C ARG A 17 -16.41 -7.55 11.45
N VAL A 18 -15.16 -7.11 11.44
CA VAL A 18 -14.18 -7.52 10.42
C VAL A 18 -13.87 -9.01 10.54
N GLU A 19 -13.72 -9.55 11.74
CA GLU A 19 -13.48 -10.98 11.95
C GLU A 19 -14.68 -11.83 11.52
N ALA A 20 -15.91 -11.39 11.82
CA ALA A 20 -17.14 -12.04 11.36
C ALA A 20 -17.22 -12.05 9.81
N PHE A 21 -16.94 -10.92 9.17
CA PHE A 21 -16.88 -10.82 7.71
C PHE A 21 -15.79 -11.70 7.11
N LEU A 22 -14.55 -11.66 7.62
CA LEU A 22 -13.44 -12.46 7.10
C LEU A 22 -13.67 -13.96 7.27
N LYS A 23 -14.40 -14.37 8.31
CA LYS A 23 -14.77 -15.76 8.53
C LYS A 23 -15.80 -16.24 7.51
N SER A 24 -16.83 -15.45 7.24
CA SER A 24 -17.91 -15.78 6.30
C SER A 24 -17.57 -15.49 4.83
N PHE A 25 -16.55 -14.68 4.57
CA PHE A 25 -16.17 -14.29 3.22
C PHE A 25 -15.64 -15.49 2.41
N GLU A 26 -16.29 -15.74 1.27
CA GLU A 26 -15.90 -16.75 0.31
C GLU A 26 -15.32 -16.12 -0.96
N TRP A 27 -14.23 -16.72 -1.44
CA TRP A 27 -13.70 -16.39 -2.76
C TRP A 27 -14.53 -17.12 -3.79
N THR A 28 -15.53 -16.43 -4.33
CA THR A 28 -16.30 -16.88 -5.48
C THR A 28 -15.72 -16.24 -6.74
N TRP A 29 -16.12 -16.74 -7.90
CA TRP A 29 -15.69 -16.15 -9.17
C TRP A 29 -16.08 -14.66 -9.26
N THR A 30 -17.29 -14.29 -8.83
CA THR A 30 -17.76 -12.90 -8.85
C THR A 30 -16.92 -11.99 -7.95
N THR A 31 -16.58 -12.44 -6.72
CA THR A 31 -15.74 -11.63 -5.82
C THR A 31 -14.31 -11.51 -6.34
N ALA A 32 -13.78 -12.55 -7.01
CA ALA A 32 -12.48 -12.50 -7.69
C ALA A 32 -12.46 -11.47 -8.82
N VAL A 33 -13.50 -11.40 -9.65
CA VAL A 33 -13.62 -10.41 -10.72
C VAL A 33 -13.68 -9.00 -10.15
N ILE A 34 -14.54 -8.75 -9.17
CA ILE A 34 -14.67 -7.42 -8.53
C ILE A 34 -13.35 -7.00 -7.89
N ALA A 35 -12.68 -7.90 -7.16
CA ALA A 35 -11.39 -7.62 -6.56
C ALA A 35 -10.32 -7.29 -7.62
N SER A 36 -10.31 -8.01 -8.73
CA SER A 36 -9.38 -7.75 -9.84
C SER A 36 -9.62 -6.38 -10.47
N VAL A 37 -10.87 -5.99 -10.70
CA VAL A 37 -11.23 -4.65 -11.20
C VAL A 37 -10.79 -3.57 -10.21
N ALA A 38 -11.06 -3.75 -8.91
CA ALA A 38 -10.65 -2.80 -7.88
C ALA A 38 -9.12 -2.65 -7.79
N ILE A 39 -8.38 -3.76 -7.84
CA ILE A 39 -6.91 -3.77 -7.89
C ILE A 39 -6.41 -3.02 -9.13
N TRP A 40 -7.07 -3.22 -10.28
CA TRP A 40 -6.68 -2.57 -11.52
C TRP A 40 -6.86 -1.04 -11.45
N PHE A 41 -8.01 -0.56 -10.98
CA PHE A 41 -8.23 0.86 -10.74
C PHE A 41 -7.23 1.44 -9.73
N TYR A 42 -6.98 0.72 -8.64
CA TYR A 42 -5.98 1.12 -7.65
C TYR A 42 -4.59 1.27 -8.28
N LEU A 43 -4.15 0.28 -9.06
CA LEU A 43 -2.85 0.31 -9.72
C LEU A 43 -2.75 1.42 -10.76
N LEU A 44 -3.80 1.68 -11.54
CA LEU A 44 -3.81 2.80 -12.49
C LEU A 44 -3.70 4.15 -11.80
N ILE A 45 -4.51 4.38 -10.76
CA ILE A 45 -4.49 5.65 -10.02
C ILE A 45 -3.11 5.85 -9.40
N THR A 46 -2.57 4.81 -8.78
CA THR A 46 -1.30 4.92 -8.07
C THR A 46 -0.07 4.93 -8.97
N ALA A 47 -0.13 4.33 -10.17
CA ALA A 47 0.98 4.34 -11.13
C ALA A 47 0.96 5.54 -12.08
N ALA A 48 -0.21 6.05 -12.45
CA ALA A 48 -0.33 7.14 -13.41
C ALA A 48 -0.73 8.46 -12.77
N VAL A 49 -1.81 8.49 -11.97
CA VAL A 49 -2.37 9.74 -11.46
C VAL A 49 -1.47 10.32 -10.39
N ILE A 50 -1.15 9.57 -9.33
CA ILE A 50 -0.37 10.08 -8.19
C ILE A 50 1.04 10.53 -8.62
N PRO A 51 1.81 9.77 -9.42
CA PRO A 51 3.14 10.21 -9.85
C PRO A 51 3.06 11.41 -10.79
N SER A 52 2.05 11.50 -11.65
CA SER A 52 1.84 12.68 -12.51
C SER A 52 1.58 13.95 -11.69
N PHE A 53 0.73 13.86 -10.66
CA PHE A 53 0.49 14.96 -9.74
C PHE A 53 1.76 15.35 -8.98
N TRP A 54 2.55 14.37 -8.54
CA TRP A 54 3.85 14.64 -7.90
C TRP A 54 4.81 15.38 -8.83
N MET A 55 4.95 14.92 -10.07
CA MET A 55 5.83 15.57 -11.05
C MET A 55 5.39 17.00 -11.35
N TYR A 56 4.08 17.21 -11.55
CA TYR A 56 3.51 18.55 -11.73
C TYR A 56 3.78 19.46 -10.52
N PHE A 57 3.55 18.97 -9.31
CA PHE A 57 3.79 19.73 -8.08
C PHE A 57 5.28 20.04 -7.88
N ALA A 58 6.14 19.06 -8.11
CA ALA A 58 7.59 19.20 -8.00
C ALA A 58 8.10 20.26 -8.98
N GLU A 59 7.57 20.32 -10.19
CA GLU A 59 7.94 21.32 -11.18
C GLU A 59 7.35 22.70 -10.88
N GLN A 60 6.04 22.80 -10.63
CA GLN A 60 5.33 24.08 -10.55
C GLN A 60 5.41 24.76 -9.18
N THR A 61 5.45 23.98 -8.09
CA THR A 61 5.45 24.52 -6.73
C THR A 61 6.84 24.50 -6.10
N LEU A 62 7.59 23.41 -6.29
CA LEU A 62 8.93 23.27 -5.72
C LEU A 62 10.05 23.77 -6.66
N GLY A 63 9.74 23.98 -7.95
CA GLY A 63 10.73 24.43 -8.93
C GLY A 63 11.75 23.36 -9.31
N TRP A 64 11.54 22.08 -8.98
CA TRP A 64 12.46 20.96 -9.23
C TRP A 64 12.38 20.43 -10.69
N GLY A 65 12.01 21.30 -11.64
CA GLY A 65 11.58 20.92 -12.99
C GLY A 65 12.66 20.73 -14.05
N GLY A 66 13.78 21.46 -14.00
CA GLY A 66 14.75 21.50 -15.11
C GLY A 66 14.65 22.78 -15.96
N PRO A 67 15.42 22.92 -17.05
CA PRO A 67 16.26 24.09 -17.37
C PRO A 67 15.56 25.35 -17.91
N THR A 68 14.24 25.37 -18.01
CA THR A 68 13.49 26.56 -18.42
C THR A 68 13.19 27.43 -17.19
N ASP A 69 13.95 28.51 -17.07
CA ASP A 69 13.70 29.71 -16.26
C ASP A 69 13.82 29.65 -14.73
N ILE A 70 14.29 28.54 -14.14
CA ILE A 70 14.36 28.39 -12.66
C ILE A 70 15.77 28.04 -12.16
N GLU A 71 16.82 28.65 -12.72
CA GLU A 71 18.14 28.62 -12.07
C GLU A 71 18.13 29.34 -10.70
N ALA A 72 17.20 30.29 -10.50
CA ALA A 72 17.10 31.06 -9.26
C ALA A 72 16.47 30.29 -8.08
N ALA A 73 15.38 29.53 -8.29
CA ALA A 73 14.68 28.89 -7.15
C ALA A 73 15.38 27.62 -6.62
N ILE A 74 16.24 26.99 -7.44
CA ILE A 74 17.02 25.81 -7.03
C ILE A 74 18.38 26.21 -6.44
N LYS A 75 18.87 27.43 -6.72
CA LYS A 75 20.14 27.95 -6.17
C LYS A 75 20.13 28.08 -4.65
N ASP A 76 18.96 28.29 -4.05
CA ASP A 76 18.79 28.46 -2.61
C ASP A 76 18.55 27.14 -1.85
N LEU A 77 18.44 26.00 -2.56
CA LEU A 77 18.39 24.71 -1.91
C LEU A 77 19.78 24.36 -1.34
N PRO A 78 19.88 24.06 -0.03
CA PRO A 78 21.17 23.80 0.63
C PRO A 78 21.92 22.58 0.10
N TRP A 79 21.30 21.78 -0.77
CA TRP A 79 21.81 20.50 -1.28
C TRP A 79 22.01 20.47 -2.80
N GLY A 80 21.71 21.55 -3.52
CA GLY A 80 21.92 21.66 -4.97
C GLY A 80 20.84 21.03 -5.86
N LYS A 81 20.93 21.31 -7.17
CA LYS A 81 19.92 20.96 -8.18
C LYS A 81 19.87 19.47 -8.50
N GLU A 82 21.03 18.83 -8.56
CA GLU A 82 21.16 17.41 -8.88
C GLU A 82 20.50 16.54 -7.81
N VAL A 83 20.67 16.91 -6.53
CA VAL A 83 20.05 16.19 -5.41
C VAL A 83 18.53 16.37 -5.42
N ALA A 84 18.02 17.58 -5.71
CA ALA A 84 16.58 17.81 -5.80
C ALA A 84 15.92 16.95 -6.90
N LEU A 85 16.57 16.83 -8.06
CA LEU A 85 16.10 15.96 -9.16
C LEU A 85 16.13 14.48 -8.76
N GLN A 86 17.21 14.02 -8.12
CA GLN A 86 17.30 12.64 -7.62
C GLN A 86 16.22 12.33 -6.59
N VAL A 87 15.94 13.26 -5.65
CA VAL A 87 14.89 13.10 -4.65
C VAL A 87 13.52 13.08 -5.30
N ARG A 88 13.25 13.96 -6.27
CA ARG A 88 12.00 13.95 -7.04
C ARG A 88 11.75 12.60 -7.70
N ASP A 89 12.76 12.08 -8.39
CA ASP A 89 12.66 10.83 -9.13
C ASP A 89 12.58 9.62 -8.18
N ALA A 90 13.28 9.66 -7.04
CA ALA A 90 13.15 8.65 -5.99
C ALA A 90 11.74 8.63 -5.38
N ILE A 91 11.14 9.80 -5.12
CA ILE A 91 9.75 9.89 -4.64
C ILE A 91 8.79 9.34 -5.70
N ALA A 92 8.97 9.70 -6.97
CA ALA A 92 8.16 9.15 -8.06
C ALA A 92 8.25 7.62 -8.10
N MET A 93 9.47 7.07 -7.99
CA MET A 93 9.69 5.62 -7.94
C MET A 93 8.97 4.96 -6.75
N VAL A 94 9.07 5.54 -5.56
CA VAL A 94 8.37 5.03 -4.36
C VAL A 94 6.86 5.10 -4.53
N LEU A 95 6.33 6.16 -5.13
CA LEU A 95 4.90 6.32 -5.41
C LEU A 95 4.40 5.28 -6.42
N THR A 96 5.23 4.84 -7.36
CA THR A 96 4.88 3.79 -8.33
C THR A 96 5.04 2.38 -7.74
N VAL A 97 6.11 2.11 -6.99
CA VAL A 97 6.44 0.76 -6.47
C VAL A 97 5.74 0.46 -5.13
N GLY A 98 5.62 1.45 -4.27
CA GLY A 98 4.97 1.35 -2.95
C GLY A 98 3.56 0.73 -2.98
N PRO A 99 2.70 1.06 -3.95
CA PRO A 99 1.39 0.43 -4.13
C PRO A 99 1.46 -1.09 -4.34
N LEU A 100 2.44 -1.58 -5.12
CA LEU A 100 2.64 -3.01 -5.35
C LEU A 100 3.05 -3.73 -4.06
N ILE A 101 3.97 -3.13 -3.31
CA ILE A 101 4.39 -3.64 -2.00
C ILE A 101 3.19 -3.66 -1.04
N THR A 102 2.36 -2.61 -1.07
CA THR A 102 1.17 -2.50 -0.23
C THR A 102 0.19 -3.64 -0.52
N LEU A 103 -0.08 -3.95 -1.79
CA LEU A 103 -0.93 -5.09 -2.16
C LEU A 103 -0.37 -6.42 -1.65
N ALA A 104 0.95 -6.64 -1.77
CA ALA A 104 1.58 -7.86 -1.27
C ALA A 104 1.45 -7.98 0.26
N VAL A 105 1.73 -6.91 1.00
CA VAL A 105 1.61 -6.89 2.46
C VAL A 105 0.15 -7.11 2.88
N VAL A 106 -0.80 -6.42 2.27
CA VAL A 106 -2.24 -6.57 2.56
C VAL A 106 -2.69 -8.01 2.30
N ALA A 107 -2.26 -8.61 1.18
CA ALA A 107 -2.58 -10.00 0.87
C ALA A 107 -2.04 -10.96 1.94
N VAL A 108 -0.78 -10.80 2.35
CA VAL A 108 -0.16 -11.63 3.40
C VAL A 108 -0.88 -11.45 4.75
N VAL A 109 -1.21 -10.22 5.13
CA VAL A 109 -1.93 -9.92 6.38
C VAL A 109 -3.32 -10.56 6.37
N LEU A 110 -4.09 -10.40 5.29
CA LEU A 110 -5.42 -10.98 5.17
C LEU A 110 -5.39 -12.51 5.15
N GLN A 111 -4.41 -13.11 4.45
CA GLN A 111 -4.23 -14.56 4.44
C GLN A 111 -3.89 -15.10 5.83
N ASN A 112 -2.94 -14.47 6.53
CA ASN A 112 -2.56 -14.87 7.88
C ASN A 112 -3.70 -14.71 8.89
N TRP A 113 -4.47 -13.62 8.79
CA TRP A 113 -5.62 -13.39 9.66
C TRP A 113 -6.72 -14.44 9.42
N ARG A 114 -7.02 -14.74 8.15
CA ARG A 114 -8.01 -15.77 7.79
C ARG A 114 -7.59 -17.16 8.26
N ARG A 115 -6.30 -17.52 8.17
CA ARG A 115 -5.77 -18.79 8.71
C ARG A 115 -5.98 -18.88 10.23
N ARG A 116 -5.68 -17.80 10.97
CA ARG A 116 -5.89 -17.71 12.41
C ARG A 116 -7.37 -17.87 12.79
N LEU A 117 -8.28 -17.18 12.10
CA LEU A 117 -9.73 -17.25 12.37
C LEU A 117 -10.34 -18.62 12.07
N ARG A 118 -9.71 -19.41 11.20
CA ARG A 118 -10.14 -20.77 10.85
C ARG A 118 -9.49 -21.86 11.71
N GLY A 119 -8.75 -21.48 12.76
CA GLY A 119 -8.13 -22.43 13.67
C GLY A 119 -6.95 -23.21 13.06
N GLN A 120 -6.40 -22.80 11.92
CA GLN A 120 -5.21 -23.41 11.32
C GLN A 120 -3.91 -23.00 12.04
N THR A 121 -3.95 -22.87 13.36
CA THR A 121 -2.82 -22.43 14.19
C THR A 121 -1.92 -23.58 14.65
N GLY A 122 -2.10 -24.78 14.11
CA GLY A 122 -1.19 -25.91 14.28
C GLY A 122 -0.47 -26.20 12.97
N ASP A 123 0.81 -26.52 13.06
CA ASP A 123 1.61 -27.16 12.03
C ASP A 123 0.83 -28.31 11.36
N VAL A 124 0.07 -28.02 10.30
CA VAL A 124 -0.28 -29.06 9.33
C VAL A 124 0.91 -29.18 8.41
N ARG A 125 1.99 -29.76 8.94
CA ARG A 125 2.93 -30.49 8.09
C ARG A 125 2.07 -31.46 7.27
N PRO A 126 2.23 -31.54 5.94
CA PRO A 126 1.70 -32.66 5.19
C PRO A 126 2.55 -33.89 5.52
N THR A 127 2.40 -34.44 6.73
CA THR A 127 2.85 -35.81 7.00
C THR A 127 1.78 -36.70 6.40
N GLY A 128 2.10 -37.23 5.21
CA GLY A 128 1.31 -38.23 4.52
C GLY A 128 0.87 -39.32 5.49
N GLY A 129 -0.44 -39.45 5.62
CA GLY A 129 -1.10 -40.47 6.40
C GLY A 129 -2.24 -41.02 5.58
N TYR A 130 -1.91 -41.80 4.54
CA TYR A 130 -2.78 -42.89 4.15
C TYR A 130 -2.74 -43.91 5.29
N ARG A 131 -3.88 -44.10 5.96
CA ARG A 131 -4.36 -45.37 6.49
C ARG A 131 -5.84 -45.26 6.81
#